data_AF-A0A5K0WZH4-F1
#
_entry.id   AF-A0A5K0WZH4-F1
#
_cell.length_a   1.000
_cell.length_b   1.000
_cell.length_c   1.000
_cell.angle_alpha   90.00
_cell.angle_beta   90.00
_cell.angle_gamma   90.00
#
_symmetry.space_group_name_H-M   'P 1'
#
loop_
_entity.id
_entity.type
_entity.pdbx_description
1 polymer ?
#
loop_
_entity_poly.entity_id
_entity_poly.type
_entity_poly.pdbx_seq_one_letter_code
_entity_poly.pdbx_strand_id
1 'polypeptide(L)' 'RFLPSEFGHDIDKANPVEPALTLYNEKAKVRRAIETAGIPYTYICCNSIAGWPYFDQIHPSEIPPPTDYFEIYGDGNVK' A
#
# COMPACT_ATOMS: atom_id res chain seq x y z
N ARG A 1 -14.95 -16.89 3.59
CA ARG A 1 -13.80 -16.31 2.88
C ARG A 1 -13.21 -15.23 3.78
N PHE A 2 -11.91 -15.28 4.07
CA PHE A 2 -11.21 -14.32 4.92
C PHE A 2 -10.55 -13.22 4.09
N LEU A 3 -10.68 -11.96 4.52
CA LEU A 3 -10.04 -10.80 3.90
C LEU A 3 -9.09 -10.19 4.93
N PRO A 4 -7.78 -10.48 4.89
CA PRO A 4 -6.81 -9.80 5.74
C PRO A 4 -6.69 -8.33 5.36
N SER A 5 -6.15 -7.52 6.28
CA SER A 5 -5.92 -6.08 6.09
C SER A 5 -4.77 -5.84 5.10
N GLU A 6 -5.06 -5.99 3.81
CA GLU A 6 -4.11 -5.82 2.70
C GLU A 6 -4.21 -4.40 2.13
N PHE A 7 -5.33 -4.09 1.47
CA PHE A 7 -5.80 -2.78 1.02
C PHE A 7 -4.68 -1.82 0.57
N GLY A 8 -3.79 -2.29 -0.29
CA GLY A 8 -2.66 -1.54 -0.80
C GLY A 8 -1.98 -2.28 -1.95
N HIS A 9 -0.64 -2.32 -1.94
CA HIS A 9 0.15 -3.00 -2.95
C HIS A 9 0.15 -4.54 -2.79
N ASP A 10 0.50 -5.25 -3.86
CA ASP A 10 0.82 -6.67 -3.75
C ASP A 10 2.20 -6.86 -3.10
N ILE A 11 2.19 -7.17 -1.81
CA ILE A 11 3.41 -7.26 -0.99
C ILE A 11 4.38 -8.36 -1.44
N ASP A 12 3.92 -9.39 -2.16
CA ASP A 12 4.79 -10.47 -2.65
C ASP A 12 5.54 -10.08 -3.93
N LYS A 13 5.18 -8.96 -4.57
CA LYS A 13 5.81 -8.46 -5.81
C LYS A 13 6.57 -7.14 -5.65
N ALA A 14 6.20 -6.35 -4.65
CA ALA A 14 6.79 -5.06 -4.39
C ALA A 14 8.16 -5.18 -3.70
N ASN A 15 9.04 -4.18 -3.92
CA ASN A 15 10.37 -4.12 -3.32
C ASN A 15 10.61 -2.75 -2.67
N PRO A 16 9.93 -2.44 -1.55
CA PRO A 16 10.10 -1.17 -0.85
C PRO A 16 11.43 -1.12 -0.07
N VAL A 17 11.82 0.10 0.31
CA VAL A 17 12.90 0.34 1.28
C VAL A 17 12.33 0.54 2.70
N GLU A 18 13.18 0.56 3.72
CA GLU A 18 12.76 0.91 5.07
C GLU A 18 12.27 2.37 5.15
N PRO A 19 11.25 2.68 5.98
CA PRO A 19 10.59 1.80 6.95
C PRO A 19 9.44 0.94 6.40
N ALA A 20 9.08 1.10 5.12
CA ALA A 20 7.93 0.40 4.53
C ALA A 20 8.15 -1.11 4.40
N LEU A 21 9.40 -1.55 4.20
CA LEU A 21 9.76 -2.98 4.15
C LEU A 21 9.35 -3.72 5.43
N THR A 22 9.57 -3.13 6.60
CA THR A 22 9.12 -3.70 7.87
C THR A 22 7.61 -3.95 7.89
N LEU A 23 6.80 -2.98 7.44
CA LEU A 23 5.34 -3.12 7.35
C LEU A 23 4.93 -4.25 6.40
N TYR A 24 5.62 -4.38 5.26
CA TYR A 24 5.32 -5.40 4.25
C TYR A 24 5.64 -6.80 4.78
N ASN A 25 6.75 -6.94 5.50
CA ASN A 25 7.14 -8.19 6.15
C ASN A 25 6.09 -8.67 7.17
N GLU A 26 5.48 -7.76 7.93
CA GLU A 26 4.40 -8.12 8.86
C GLU A 26 3.15 -8.64 8.13
N LYS A 27 2.75 -7.99 7.03
CA LYS A 27 1.65 -8.50 6.19
C LYS A 27 1.98 -9.85 5.54
N ALA A 28 3.22 -10.04 5.11
CA ALA A 28 3.67 -11.30 4.51
C ALA A 28 3.56 -12.48 5.49
N LYS A 29 3.96 -12.27 6.76
CA LYS A 29 3.80 -13.26 7.83
C LYS A 29 2.33 -13.66 8.01
N VAL A 30 1.42 -12.68 7.98
CA VAL A 30 -0.03 -12.92 8.06
C VAL A 30 -0.51 -13.75 6.85
N ARG A 31 -0.10 -13.42 5.61
CA ARG A 31 -0.41 -14.24 4.41
C ARG A 31 0.02 -15.69 4.59
N ARG A 32 1.27 -15.93 5.01
CA ARG A 32 1.81 -17.30 5.20
C ARG A 32 1.06 -18.08 6.28
N ALA A 33 0.64 -17.42 7.36
CA ALA A 33 -0.14 -18.04 8.43
C ALA A 33 -1.54 -18.46 7.95
N ILE A 34 -2.23 -17.60 7.18
CA ILE A 34 -3.54 -17.89 6.58
C ILE A 34 -3.45 -19.09 5.63
N GLU A 35 -2.44 -19.10 4.76
CA GLU A 35 -2.18 -20.19 3.81
C GLU A 35 -1.90 -21.52 4.52
N THR A 36 -1.03 -21.50 5.53
CA THR A 36 -0.68 -22.68 6.32
C THR A 36 -1.91 -23.25 7.05
N ALA A 37 -2.80 -22.38 7.52
CA ALA A 37 -4.04 -22.77 8.17
C ALA A 37 -5.12 -23.30 7.19
N GLY A 38 -4.90 -23.23 5.87
CA GLY A 38 -5.86 -23.68 4.86
C GLY A 38 -7.15 -22.85 4.82
N ILE A 39 -7.13 -21.61 5.32
CA ILE A 39 -8.31 -20.74 5.37
C ILE A 39 -8.62 -20.23 3.95
N PRO A 40 -9.85 -20.34 3.42
CA PRO A 40 -10.18 -19.74 2.14
C PRO A 40 -10.09 -18.21 2.20
N TYR A 41 -9.15 -17.59 1.47
CA TYR A 41 -8.85 -16.16 1.57
C TYR A 41 -8.98 -15.39 0.25
N THR A 42 -8.91 -14.07 0.33
CA THR A 42 -8.74 -13.18 -0.83
C THR A 42 -7.89 -11.98 -0.40
N TYR A 43 -6.76 -11.78 -1.06
CA TYR A 43 -5.91 -10.60 -0.85
C TYR A 43 -6.38 -9.48 -1.78
N ILE A 44 -6.76 -8.34 -1.21
CA ILE A 44 -7.21 -7.17 -1.98
C ILE A 44 -6.02 -6.23 -2.14
N CYS A 45 -5.41 -6.26 -3.33
CA CYS A 45 -4.34 -5.35 -3.73
C CYS A 45 -4.95 -4.17 -4.49
N CYS A 46 -5.54 -3.21 -3.78
CA CYS A 46 -6.27 -2.08 -4.36
C CYS A 46 -5.43 -0.85 -4.69
N ASN A 47 -4.10 -0.92 -4.53
CA ASN A 47 -3.16 0.17 -4.79
C ASN A 47 -3.50 1.43 -3.98
N SER A 48 -3.36 2.61 -4.59
CA SER A 48 -3.58 3.91 -3.94
C SER A 48 -5.06 4.30 -3.91
N ILE A 49 -5.53 4.72 -2.73
CA ILE A 49 -6.84 5.37 -2.59
C ILE A 49 -6.82 6.72 -3.32
N ALA A 50 -7.98 7.16 -3.83
CA ALA A 50 -8.11 8.45 -4.49
C ALA A 50 -7.92 9.60 -3.48
N GLY A 51 -6.77 10.27 -3.56
CA GLY A 51 -6.39 11.46 -2.79
C GLY A 51 -5.07 12.01 -3.31
N TRP A 52 -4.73 13.26 -2.99
CA TRP A 52 -3.41 13.78 -3.37
C TRP A 52 -2.32 13.00 -2.62
N PRO A 53 -1.26 12.52 -3.30
CA PRO A 53 -0.24 11.70 -2.67
C PRO A 53 0.81 12.56 -1.99
N TYR A 54 0.54 13.02 -0.77
CA TYR A 54 1.53 13.72 0.04
C TYR A 54 2.64 12.77 0.50
N PHE A 55 3.81 13.34 0.83
CA PHE A 55 5.02 12.59 1.21
C PHE A 55 4.84 11.75 2.50
N ASP A 56 3.92 12.15 3.36
CA ASP A 56 3.59 11.46 4.61
C ASP A 56 2.79 10.18 4.38
N GLN A 57 2.42 9.88 3.13
CA GLN A 57 1.60 8.73 2.72
C GLN A 57 0.21 8.73 3.37
N ILE A 58 -0.26 9.90 3.80
CA ILE A 58 -1.61 10.09 4.30
C ILE A 58 -2.43 10.73 3.18
N HIS A 59 -3.63 10.19 2.94
CA HIS A 59 -4.58 10.72 1.97
C HIS A 59 -5.83 11.24 2.70
N PRO A 60 -5.72 12.33 3.47
CA PRO A 60 -6.86 12.86 4.21
C PRO A 60 -7.90 13.43 3.22
N SER A 61 -9.15 13.00 3.36
CA SER A 61 -10.24 13.40 2.45
C SER A 61 -10.60 14.89 2.52
N GLU A 62 -10.16 15.57 3.57
CA GLU A 62 -10.46 16.98 3.84
C GLU A 62 -9.40 17.93 3.27
N ILE A 63 -8.23 17.42 2.87
CA ILE A 63 -7.16 18.24 2.32
C ILE A 63 -7.21 18.16 0.79
N PRO A 64 -7.53 19.27 0.09
CA PRO A 64 -7.53 19.29 -1.37
C PRO A 64 -6.09 19.26 -1.90
N PRO A 65 -5.88 18.79 -3.15
CA PRO A 65 -4.59 18.95 -3.84
C PRO A 65 -4.05 20.39 -3.76
N PRO A 66 -2.71 20.57 -3.73
CA PRO A 66 -2.11 21.89 -3.75
C PRO A 66 -2.47 22.65 -5.04
N THR A 67 -2.61 23.96 -4.93
CA THR A 67 -3.07 24.83 -6.04
C THR A 67 -2.01 25.82 -6.52
N ASP A 68 -0.89 25.93 -5.81
CA ASP A 68 0.21 26.85 -6.04
C ASP A 68 1.38 26.18 -6.78
N TYR A 69 1.87 25.06 -6.26
CA TYR A 69 2.91 24.25 -6.90
C TYR A 69 2.68 22.76 -6.67
N PHE A 70 3.28 21.94 -7.53
CA PHE A 70 3.22 20.49 -7.43
C PHE A 70 4.61 19.92 -7.13
N GLU A 71 4.68 19.09 -6.10
CA GLU A 71 5.86 18.29 -5.81
C GLU A 71 5.82 16.99 -6.61
N ILE A 72 6.88 16.74 -7.39
CA ILE A 72 7.02 15.52 -8.18
C ILE A 72 8.12 14.66 -7.54
N TYR A 73 7.75 13.47 -7.06
CA TYR A 73 8.71 12.52 -6.51
C TYR A 73 9.42 11.77 -7.63
N GLY A 74 10.76 11.82 -7.64
CA GLY A 74 11.57 11.25 -8.72
C GLY A 74 11.49 12.09 -10.00
N ASP A 75 11.39 11.43 -11.15
CA ASP A 75 11.27 12.07 -12.46
C ASP A 75 9.82 12.19 -12.98
N GLY A 76 8.85 11.65 -12.23
CA GLY A 76 7.43 11.70 -12.59
C GLY A 76 7.01 10.77 -13.73
N ASN A 77 7.82 9.76 -14.10
CA ASN A 77 7.56 8.89 -15.25
C ASN A 77 7.43 7.39 -14.91
N VAL A 78 7.18 7.05 -13.65
CA VAL A 78 6.90 5.67 -13.21
C VAL A 78 5.50 5.24 -13.69
N LYS A 79 5.39 4.02 -14.24
CA LYS A 79 4.17 3.45 -14.84
C LYS A 79 3.79 2.13 -14.21
#